data_AF-A0A7J8LY32-F1
#
_entry.id   AF-A0A7J8LY32-F1
#
_cell.length_a   1.000
_cell.length_b   1.000
_cell.length_c   1.000
_cell.angle_alpha   90.00
_cell.angle_beta   90.00
_cell.angle_gamma   90.00
#
_symmetry.space_group_name_H-M   'P 1'
#
loop_
_entity.id
_entity.type
_entity.pdbx_description
1 polymer ?
#
loop_
_entity_poly.entity_id
_entity_poly.type
_entity_poly.pdbx_seq_one_letter_code
_entity_poly.pdbx_strand_id
1 'polypeptide(L)'
;MHETGRSEEEAREHIKKLIDVAWKNMNKDHMAAKSLSSQMLFATAMNLARVSMLVYQNDDGHGIEDGEPKERALRLFIQSIPLPK
;
A
#
# COMPACT_ATOMS: atom_id res chain seq x y z
N MET A 1 5.92 -17.07 13.17
CA MET A 1 5.38 -18.25 13.84
C MET A 1 6.33 -19.44 13.74
N HIS A 2 6.52 -20.07 12.58
CA HIS A 2 7.38 -21.26 12.44
C HIS A 2 8.85 -21.05 12.83
N GLU A 3 9.48 -19.96 12.38
CA GLU A 3 10.90 -19.70 12.62
C GLU A 3 11.25 -19.38 14.08
N THR A 4 10.31 -18.79 14.82
CA THR A 4 10.57 -18.22 16.16
C THR A 4 9.69 -18.80 17.26
N GLY A 5 8.75 -19.70 16.90
CA GLY A 5 7.75 -20.25 17.83
C GLY A 5 6.74 -19.23 18.38
N ARG A 6 6.75 -17.98 17.89
CA ARG A 6 5.88 -16.90 18.40
C ARG A 6 4.45 -17.00 17.88
N SER A 7 3.54 -16.37 18.62
CA SER A 7 2.12 -16.25 18.26
C SER A 7 1.91 -15.56 16.90
N GLU A 8 0.72 -15.71 16.34
CA GLU A 8 0.35 -15.01 15.10
C GLU A 8 0.35 -13.50 15.32
N GLU A 9 -0.16 -13.04 16.45
CA GLU A 9 -0.25 -11.62 16.82
C GLU A 9 1.13 -10.99 16.89
N GLU A 10 2.08 -11.63 17.57
CA GLU A 10 3.47 -11.17 17.65
C GLU A 10 4.16 -11.18 16.29
N ALA A 11 3.90 -12.21 15.47
CA ALA A 11 4.45 -12.29 14.12
C ALA A 11 3.88 -11.18 13.23
N ARG A 12 2.57 -10.92 13.30
CA ARG A 12 1.89 -9.85 12.55
C ARG A 12 2.42 -8.48 12.94
N GLU A 13 2.60 -8.23 14.24
CA GLU A 13 3.19 -6.99 14.74
C GLU A 13 4.64 -6.81 14.29
N HIS A 14 5.42 -7.90 14.23
CA HIS A 14 6.77 -7.85 13.69
C HIS A 14 6.79 -7.50 12.20
N ILE A 15 5.93 -8.11 11.38
CA ILE A 15 5.81 -7.78 9.95
C ILE A 15 5.42 -6.32 9.73
N LYS A 16 4.48 -5.77 10.53
CA LYS A 16 4.14 -4.34 10.47
C LYS A 16 5.36 -3.43 10.69
N LYS A 17 6.20 -3.75 11.68
CA LYS A 17 7.46 -3.03 11.92
C LYS A 17 8.44 -3.14 10.75
N LEU A 18 8.53 -4.30 10.11
CA LEU A 18 9.36 -4.48 8.92
C LEU A 18 8.85 -3.65 7.74
N ILE A 19 7.53 -3.55 7.55
CA ILE A 19 6.91 -2.68 6.54
C ILE A 19 7.30 -1.22 6.80
N ASP A 20 7.22 -0.75 8.06
CA ASP A 20 7.62 0.62 8.43
C ASP A 20 9.11 0.89 8.14
N VAL A 21 9.98 -0.08 8.41
CA VAL A 21 11.42 0.03 8.11
C VAL A 21 11.64 0.09 6.60
N ALA A 22 11.00 -0.78 5.83
CA ALA A 22 11.07 -0.76 4.37
C ALA A 22 10.58 0.56 3.78
N TRP A 23 9.50 1.12 4.33
CA TRP A 23 8.96 2.42 3.93
C TRP A 23 9.96 3.56 4.15
N LYS A 24 10.61 3.58 5.32
CA LYS A 24 11.66 4.57 5.65
C LYS A 24 12.86 4.46 4.71
N ASN A 25 13.25 3.24 4.32
CA ASN A 25 14.35 3.04 3.38
C ASN A 25 13.98 3.53 1.98
N MET A 26 12.80 3.16 1.47
CA MET A 26 12.31 3.63 0.18
C MET A 26 12.21 5.16 0.09
N ASN A 27 11.79 5.83 1.18
CA ASN A 27 11.80 7.30 1.25
C ASN A 27 13.22 7.87 1.12
N LYS A 28 14.20 7.29 1.82
CA LYS A 28 15.61 7.73 1.72
C LYS A 28 16.14 7.54 0.31
N ASP A 29 15.87 6.39 -0.31
CA ASP A 29 16.34 6.05 -1.65
C ASP A 29 15.72 6.96 -2.71
N HIS A 30 14.41 7.24 -2.60
CA HIS A 30 13.72 8.21 -3.45
C HIS A 30 14.33 9.61 -3.33
N MET A 31 14.64 10.06 -2.10
CA MET A 31 15.28 11.36 -1.87
C MET A 31 16.74 11.42 -2.37
N ALA A 32 17.43 10.28 -2.40
CA ALA A 32 18.80 10.16 -2.91
C ALA A 32 18.85 9.99 -4.45
N ALA A 33 17.71 9.76 -5.11
CA ALA A 33 17.62 9.49 -6.53
C ALA A 33 18.00 10.72 -7.39
N LYS A 34 19.07 10.59 -8.17
CA LYS A 34 19.63 11.70 -8.96
C LYS A 34 19.19 11.73 -10.42
N SER A 35 18.90 10.57 -11.00
CA SER A 35 18.46 10.49 -12.40
C SER A 35 16.94 10.51 -12.51
N LEU A 36 16.42 11.07 -13.60
CA LEU A 36 14.98 11.04 -13.87
C LEU A 36 14.42 9.61 -13.90
N SER A 37 15.19 8.66 -14.45
CA SER A 37 14.81 7.25 -14.50
C SER A 37 14.69 6.63 -13.10
N SER A 38 15.62 6.92 -12.20
CA SER A 38 15.58 6.41 -10.82
C SER A 38 14.43 7.03 -10.03
N GLN A 39 14.20 8.34 -10.19
CA GLN A 39 13.05 9.02 -9.56
C GLN A 39 11.72 8.43 -10.01
N MET A 40 11.53 8.19 -11.30
CA MET A 40 10.32 7.59 -11.85
C MET A 40 10.12 6.16 -11.34
N LEU A 41 11.20 5.36 -11.27
CA LEU A 41 11.17 4.01 -10.74
C LEU A 41 10.73 4.01 -9.26
N PHE A 42 11.35 4.85 -8.42
CA PHE A 42 10.98 4.94 -7.01
C PHE A 42 9.56 5.46 -6.83
N ALA A 43 9.13 6.48 -7.58
CA ALA A 43 7.76 6.97 -7.51
C ALA A 43 6.74 5.87 -7.86
N THR A 44 7.04 5.05 -8.87
CA THR A 44 6.20 3.91 -9.26
C THR A 44 6.15 2.84 -8.16
N ALA A 45 7.31 2.47 -7.60
CA ALA A 45 7.40 1.51 -6.50
C ALA A 45 6.63 1.99 -5.26
N MET A 46 6.76 3.28 -4.92
CA MET A 46 6.02 3.89 -3.82
C MET A 46 4.51 3.84 -4.06
N ASN A 47 4.05 4.15 -5.27
CA ASN A 47 2.63 4.08 -5.60
C ASN A 47 2.09 2.66 -5.54
N LEU A 48 2.85 1.66 -5.99
CA LEU A 48 2.47 0.25 -5.84
C LEU A 48 2.28 -0.11 -4.37
N ALA A 49 3.25 0.24 -3.51
CA ALA A 49 3.15 -0.04 -2.09
C ALA A 49 1.97 0.71 -1.41
N ARG A 50 1.65 1.94 -1.83
CA ARG A 50 0.44 2.67 -1.38
C ARG A 50 -0.85 1.95 -1.76
N VAL A 51 -0.94 1.48 -3.01
CA VAL A 51 -2.10 0.73 -3.49
C VAL A 51 -2.25 -0.57 -2.69
N SER A 52 -1.17 -1.31 -2.47
CA SER A 52 -1.22 -2.52 -1.64
C SER A 52 -1.70 -2.22 -0.22
N MET A 53 -1.20 -1.16 0.42
CA MET A 53 -1.68 -0.77 1.75
C MET A 53 -3.16 -0.37 1.76
N LEU A 54 -3.62 0.36 0.74
CA LEU A 54 -5.03 0.75 0.62
C LEU A 54 -5.94 -0.47 0.44
N VAL A 55 -5.53 -1.40 -0.43
CA VAL A 55 -6.30 -2.60 -0.79
C VAL A 55 -6.39 -3.57 0.40
N TYR A 56 -5.31 -3.73 1.17
CA TYR A 56 -5.24 -4.71 2.26
C TYR A 56 -5.30 -4.08 3.67
N GLN A 57 -5.79 -2.84 3.81
CA GLN A 57 -5.76 -2.12 5.08
C GLN A 57 -6.54 -2.85 6.20
N ASN A 58 -7.68 -3.44 5.84
CA ASN A 58 -8.62 -4.04 6.80
C ASN A 58 -8.75 -5.55 6.59
N ASP A 59 -8.86 -5.98 5.34
CA ASP A 59 -9.04 -7.38 4.94
C ASP A 59 -8.56 -7.55 3.47
N ASP A 60 -8.86 -8.68 2.84
CA ASP A 60 -8.63 -8.92 1.42
C ASP A 60 -9.54 -8.05 0.52
N GLY A 61 -9.15 -6.78 0.33
CA GLY A 61 -9.87 -5.88 -0.57
C GLY A 61 -9.61 -6.09 -2.05
N HIS A 62 -8.85 -7.13 -2.44
CA HIS A 62 -8.61 -7.45 -3.85
C HIS A 62 -9.40 -8.66 -4.32
N GLY A 63 -9.35 -9.76 -3.54
CA GLY A 63 -10.03 -11.01 -3.86
C GLY A 63 -11.52 -11.01 -3.51
N ILE A 64 -11.94 -10.17 -2.56
CA ILE A 64 -13.35 -10.02 -2.19
C ILE A 64 -14.01 -8.98 -3.11
N GLU A 65 -14.97 -9.42 -3.91
CA GLU A 65 -15.65 -8.61 -4.93
C GLU A 65 -16.86 -7.80 -4.41
N ASP A 66 -16.98 -7.63 -3.10
CA ASP A 66 -18.08 -6.91 -2.45
C ASP A 66 -17.60 -5.87 -1.43
N GLY A 67 -18.56 -5.14 -0.86
CA GLY A 67 -18.32 -4.17 0.20
C GLY A 67 -17.52 -2.92 -0.20
N GLU A 68 -16.82 -2.37 0.79
CA GLU A 68 -16.08 -1.11 0.74
C GLU A 68 -15.06 -1.00 -0.42
N PRO A 69 -14.24 -2.03 -0.71
CA PRO A 69 -13.27 -1.97 -1.82
C PRO A 69 -13.94 -1.70 -3.18
N LYS A 70 -15.05 -2.41 -3.46
CA LYS A 70 -15.84 -2.22 -4.69
C LYS A 70 -16.47 -0.84 -4.76
N GLU A 71 -17.08 -0.37 -3.68
CA GLU A 71 -17.68 0.98 -3.64
C GLU A 71 -16.64 2.06 -3.91
N ARG A 72 -15.45 1.93 -3.31
CA ARG A 72 -14.34 2.86 -3.53
C ARG A 72 -13.88 2.86 -4.99
N ALA A 73 -13.73 1.69 -5.59
CA ALA A 73 -13.36 1.58 -7.00
C ALA A 73 -14.40 2.22 -7.93
N LEU A 74 -15.69 1.99 -7.66
CA LEU A 74 -16.79 2.63 -8.40
C LEU A 74 -16.73 4.16 -8.28
N ARG A 75 -16.55 4.68 -7.07
CA ARG A 75 -16.45 6.13 -6.82
C ARG A 75 -15.24 6.77 -7.51
N LEU A 76 -14.10 6.07 -7.55
CA LEU A 76 -12.86 6.61 -8.12
C LEU A 76 -12.80 6.53 -9.65
N PHE A 77 -13.29 5.44 -10.24
CA PHE A 77 -13.07 5.16 -11.67
C PHE A 77 -14.33 5.28 -12.53
N ILE A 78 -15.52 5.17 -11.96
CA ILE A 78 -16.78 5.12 -12.71
C ILE A 78 -17.65 6.36 -12.44
N GLN A 79 -17.76 6.78 -11.20
CA GLN A 79 -18.63 7.90 -10.82
C GLN A 79 -17.91 9.23 -11.01
N SER A 80 -18.52 10.13 -11.79
CA SER A 80 -18.03 11.50 -11.97
C SER A 80 -18.26 12.36 -10.73
N ILE A 81 -17.35 13.29 -10.46
CA ILE A 81 -17.55 14.32 -9.43
C ILE A 81 -18.61 15.31 -9.93
N PRO A 82 -19.71 15.55 -9.18
CA PRO A 82 -20.73 16.53 -9.57
C PRO A 82 -20.12 17.94 -9.62
N LEU A 83 -20.39 18.66 -10.70
CA LEU A 83 -20.02 20.08 -10.82
C LEU A 83 -21.13 20.95 -10.20
N PRO A 84 -20.79 21.98 -9.42
CA PRO A 84 -21.77 22.97 -8.96
C PRO A 84 -22.39 23.70 -10.16
N LYS A 85 -23.65 24.11 -9.99
CA LYS A 85 -24.39 24.92 -10.97
C LYS A 85 -23.92 26.36 -10.97
#